data_AF-A0A3A9BWS3-F1
#
_entry.id   AF-A0A3A9BWS3-F1
#
_cell.length_a   1.000
_cell.length_b   1.000
_cell.length_c   1.000
_cell.angle_alpha   90.00
_cell.angle_beta   90.00
_cell.angle_gamma   90.00
#
_symmetry.space_group_name_H-M   'P 1'
#
loop_
_entity.id
_entity.type
_entity.pdbx_description
1 polymer ?
#
loop_
_entity_poly.entity_id
_entity_poly.type
_entity_poly.pdbx_seq_one_letter_code
_entity_poly.pdbx_strand_id
1 'polypeptide(L)'
;MQKYELSPYKNGTAVPAYLLLPPRFLVSMDLSNDAKILYALLFDRAGISRENGYIEPDGRILLYFTLEEAKEKLHRSRQVATRAFQELERNNLIVRRKQGLGRPAVIALNILSVKKGDSLHE
;
A
#
# COMPACT_ATOMS: atom_id res chain seq x y z
N MET A 1 -11.07 25.83 -2.31
CA MET A 1 -11.86 24.59 -2.16
C MET A 1 -12.45 24.23 -3.51
N GLN A 2 -12.05 23.10 -4.11
CA GLN A 2 -12.76 22.55 -5.25
C GLN A 2 -14.13 22.06 -4.78
N LYS A 3 -15.21 22.51 -5.42
CA LYS A 3 -16.56 22.00 -5.18
C LYS A 3 -16.71 20.71 -5.97
N TYR A 4 -16.81 19.58 -5.28
CA TYR A 4 -17.18 18.31 -5.90
C TYR A 4 -18.70 18.23 -5.94
N GLU A 5 -19.30 18.20 -7.13
CA GLU A 5 -20.71 17.85 -7.31
C GLU A 5 -20.86 16.34 -7.17
N LEU A 6 -21.50 15.90 -6.08
CA LEU A 6 -21.74 14.50 -5.80
C LEU A 6 -23.09 14.10 -6.41
N SER A 7 -23.09 13.11 -7.31
CA SER A 7 -24.32 12.49 -7.82
C SER A 7 -24.55 11.12 -7.15
N PRO A 8 -25.82 10.70 -6.96
CA PRO A 8 -26.11 9.37 -6.42
C PRO A 8 -25.54 8.26 -7.30
N TYR A 9 -24.93 7.26 -6.67
CA TYR A 9 -24.42 6.07 -7.36
C TYR A 9 -25.60 5.23 -7.89
N LYS A 10 -25.67 5.04 -9.22
CA LYS A 10 -26.78 4.36 -9.90
C LYS A 10 -26.30 3.11 -10.63
N ASN A 11 -27.22 2.17 -10.85
CA ASN A 11 -26.93 0.97 -11.65
C ASN A 11 -26.58 1.41 -13.09
N GLY A 12 -25.36 1.11 -13.54
CA GLY A 12 -24.83 1.55 -14.84
C GLY A 12 -23.87 2.74 -14.80
N THR A 13 -23.60 3.34 -13.64
CA THR A 13 -22.45 4.25 -13.50
C THR A 13 -21.17 3.44 -13.68
N ALA A 14 -20.41 3.71 -14.73
CA ALA A 14 -19.08 3.14 -14.90
C ALA A 14 -18.19 3.65 -13.75
N VAL A 15 -18.03 2.82 -12.72
CA VAL A 15 -17.09 3.12 -11.64
C VAL A 15 -15.69 3.00 -12.24
N PRO A 16 -14.85 4.04 -12.16
CA PRO A 16 -13.44 3.89 -12.52
C PRO A 16 -12.88 2.72 -11.70
N ALA A 17 -12.25 1.76 -12.37
CA ALA A 17 -11.62 0.60 -11.72
C ALA A 17 -10.57 0.98 -10.65
N TYR A 18 -10.23 2.28 -10.55
CA TYR A 18 -9.39 2.90 -9.54
C TYR A 18 -9.97 2.96 -8.12
N LEU A 19 -11.23 2.55 -7.89
CA LEU A 19 -11.67 2.15 -6.55
C LEU A 19 -11.08 0.79 -6.16
N LEU A 20 -9.75 0.64 -6.34
CA LEU A 20 -8.95 -0.38 -5.69
C LEU A 20 -9.00 -0.07 -4.20
N LEU A 21 -10.09 -0.49 -3.58
CA LEU A 21 -10.18 -0.54 -2.14
C LEU A 21 -8.95 -1.31 -1.65
N PRO A 22 -8.30 -0.84 -0.55
CA PRO A 22 -7.25 -1.61 0.08
C PRO A 22 -7.73 -3.05 0.24
N PRO A 23 -6.86 -4.06 0.02
CA PRO A 23 -7.21 -5.45 0.19
C PRO A 23 -8.08 -5.67 1.44
N ARG A 24 -9.20 -6.41 1.29
CA ARG A 24 -10.25 -6.50 2.33
C ARG A 24 -9.72 -6.86 3.72
N PHE A 25 -8.59 -7.58 3.78
CA PHE A 25 -7.94 -7.92 5.03
C PHE A 25 -7.52 -6.69 5.85
N LEU A 26 -7.08 -5.59 5.21
CA LEU A 26 -6.68 -4.36 5.90
C LEU A 26 -7.82 -3.71 6.65
N VAL A 27 -9.05 -3.85 6.16
CA VAL A 27 -10.24 -3.29 6.82
C VAL A 27 -10.42 -3.91 8.20
N SER A 28 -10.15 -5.22 8.32
CA SER A 28 -10.30 -5.99 9.55
C SER A 28 -9.07 -5.95 10.47
N MET A 29 -7.94 -5.37 10.02
CA MET A 29 -6.74 -5.22 10.83
C MET A 29 -6.86 -4.00 11.77
N ASP A 30 -6.28 -4.15 12.96
CA ASP A 30 -6.12 -3.09 13.96
C ASP A 30 -4.98 -2.14 13.54
N LEU A 31 -5.30 -1.27 12.59
CA LEU A 31 -4.43 -0.27 12.01
C LEU A 31 -5.14 1.08 11.99
N SER A 32 -4.38 2.16 12.14
CA SER A 32 -4.92 3.49 11.88
C SER A 32 -5.40 3.63 10.43
N ASN A 33 -6.36 4.52 10.21
CA ASN A 33 -6.83 4.84 8.86
C ASN A 33 -5.70 5.36 7.97
N ASP A 34 -4.79 6.17 8.51
CA ASP A 34 -3.63 6.67 7.79
C ASP A 34 -2.69 5.52 7.36
N ALA A 35 -2.49 4.49 8.21
CA ALA A 35 -1.73 3.30 7.84
C ALA A 35 -2.40 2.48 6.73
N LYS A 36 -3.74 2.30 6.80
CA LYS A 36 -4.51 1.58 5.75
C LYS A 36 -4.41 2.29 4.40
N ILE A 37 -4.56 3.63 4.39
CA ILE A 37 -4.42 4.44 3.17
C ILE A 37 -2.98 4.39 2.66
N LEU A 38 -1.99 4.51 3.54
CA LEU A 38 -0.58 4.43 3.17
C LEU A 38 -0.26 3.08 2.51
N TYR A 39 -0.76 1.97 3.05
CA TYR A 39 -0.59 0.66 2.42
C TYR A 39 -1.20 0.63 1.01
N ALA A 40 -2.40 1.17 0.81
CA ALA A 40 -3.03 1.22 -0.51
C ALA A 40 -2.18 2.02 -1.52
N LEU A 41 -1.62 3.16 -1.10
CA LEU A 41 -0.72 3.98 -1.92
C LEU A 41 0.57 3.23 -2.29
N LEU A 42 1.15 2.48 -1.34
CA LEU A 42 2.32 1.66 -1.60
C LEU A 42 1.99 0.52 -2.57
N PHE A 43 0.82 -0.11 -2.42
CA PHE A 43 0.37 -1.20 -3.27
C PHE A 43 0.16 -0.76 -4.72
N ASP A 44 -0.48 0.39 -4.93
CA ASP A 44 -0.61 1.02 -6.25
C ASP A 44 0.77 1.29 -6.88
N ARG A 45 1.70 1.87 -6.11
CA ARG A 45 3.07 2.11 -6.55
C ARG A 45 3.82 0.83 -6.88
N ALA A 46 3.59 -0.25 -6.14
CA ALA A 46 4.19 -1.55 -6.41
C ALA A 46 3.67 -2.17 -7.71
N GLY A 47 2.40 -1.95 -8.06
CA GLY A 47 1.84 -2.33 -9.36
C GLY A 47 2.68 -1.76 -10.51
N ILE A 48 2.96 -0.45 -10.45
CA ILE A 48 3.82 0.24 -11.41
C ILE A 48 5.26 -0.31 -11.37
N SER A 49 5.80 -0.56 -10.18
CA SER A 49 7.16 -1.09 -10.02
C SER A 49 7.34 -2.47 -10.63
N ARG A 50 6.32 -3.33 -10.48
CA ARG A 50 6.25 -4.66 -11.09
C ARG A 50 6.25 -4.58 -12.62
N GLU A 51 5.45 -3.69 -13.19
CA GLU A 51 5.39 -3.46 -14.65
C GLU A 51 6.74 -2.98 -15.20
N ASN A 52 7.46 -2.17 -14.42
CA ASN A 52 8.80 -1.69 -14.75
C ASN A 52 9.93 -2.70 -14.46
N GLY A 53 9.61 -3.91 -13.95
CA GLY A 53 10.60 -4.96 -13.70
C GLY A 53 11.47 -4.76 -12.46
N TYR A 54 11.06 -3.93 -11.49
CA TYR A 54 11.75 -3.81 -10.20
C TYR A 54 11.41 -4.98 -9.27
N ILE A 55 11.96 -6.14 -9.61
CA ILE A 55 11.73 -7.41 -8.92
C ILE A 55 13.08 -7.95 -8.46
N GLU A 56 13.20 -8.29 -7.17
CA GLU A 56 14.38 -8.96 -6.63
C GLU A 56 14.49 -10.41 -7.15
N PRO A 57 15.68 -11.03 -7.08
CA PRO A 57 15.88 -12.42 -7.50
C PRO A 57 14.98 -13.44 -6.77
N ASP A 58 14.48 -13.09 -5.59
CA ASP A 58 13.54 -13.89 -4.80
C ASP A 58 12.06 -13.67 -5.18
N GLY A 59 11.80 -12.85 -6.22
CA GLY A 59 10.46 -12.53 -6.71
C GLY A 59 9.77 -11.38 -5.96
N ARG A 60 10.44 -10.71 -5.01
CA ARG A 60 9.85 -9.57 -4.27
C ARG A 60 9.82 -8.32 -5.12
N ILE A 61 8.66 -7.68 -5.18
CA ILE A 61 8.53 -6.37 -5.82
C ILE A 61 9.10 -5.31 -4.88
N LEU A 62 10.11 -4.61 -5.36
CA LEU A 62 10.69 -3.48 -4.64
C LEU A 62 10.08 -2.18 -5.13
N LEU A 63 9.86 -1.26 -4.21
CA LEU A 63 9.45 0.10 -4.54
C LEU A 63 10.25 1.12 -3.74
N TYR A 64 10.40 2.30 -4.35
CA TYR A 64 10.95 3.47 -3.69
C TYR A 64 9.79 4.37 -3.28
N PHE A 65 9.74 4.70 -1.99
CA PHE A 65 8.74 5.61 -1.45
C PHE A 65 9.30 6.33 -0.23
N THR A 66 9.33 7.65 -0.29
CA THR A 66 9.91 8.50 0.74
C THR A 66 8.87 8.90 1.79
N LEU A 67 9.37 9.35 2.95
CA LEU A 67 8.51 9.91 3.98
C LEU A 67 7.84 11.23 3.52
N GLU A 68 8.51 11.99 2.66
CA GLU A 68 7.97 13.25 2.13
C GLU A 68 6.82 12.98 1.15
N GLU A 69 6.96 12.02 0.23
CA GLU A 69 5.86 11.56 -0.62
C GLU A 69 4.66 11.05 0.21
N ALA A 70 4.93 10.35 1.32
CA ALA A 70 3.88 9.90 2.23
C ALA A 70 3.13 11.08 2.85
N LYS A 71 3.83 12.10 3.33
CA LYS A 71 3.23 13.30 3.93
C LYS A 71 2.37 14.05 2.93
N GLU A 72 2.87 14.23 1.71
CA GLU A 72 2.15 14.92 0.64
C GLU A 72 0.89 14.17 0.25
N LYS A 73 0.99 12.86 -0.01
CA LYS A 73 -0.15 12.04 -0.44
C LYS A 73 -1.18 11.80 0.67
N LEU A 74 -0.76 11.70 1.93
CA LEU A 74 -1.68 11.59 3.06
C LEU A 74 -2.25 12.95 3.50
N HIS A 75 -1.64 14.06 3.08
CA HIS A 75 -1.90 15.39 3.63
C HIS A 75 -1.83 15.42 5.17
N ARG A 76 -0.78 14.79 5.72
CA ARG A 76 -0.57 14.63 7.16
C ARG A 76 0.80 15.11 7.59
N SER A 77 0.91 15.36 8.90
CA SER A 77 2.18 15.75 9.50
C SER A 77 3.22 14.63 9.36
N ARG A 78 4.50 15.01 9.41
CA ARG A 78 5.62 14.06 9.38
C ARG A 78 5.49 13.00 10.48
N GLN A 79 5.02 13.39 11.64
CA GLN A 79 4.85 12.49 12.78
C GLN A 79 3.80 11.42 12.50
N VAL A 80 2.66 11.80 11.92
CA VAL A 80 1.58 10.87 11.55
C VAL A 80 2.05 9.90 10.46
N ALA A 81 2.67 10.40 9.38
CA ALA A 81 3.22 9.55 8.32
C ALA A 81 4.26 8.56 8.88
N THR A 82 5.10 9.01 9.81
CA THR A 82 6.10 8.15 10.48
C THR A 82 5.44 7.05 11.30
N ARG A 83 4.39 7.37 12.07
CA ARG A 83 3.61 6.38 12.84
C ARG A 83 2.93 5.37 11.92
N ALA A 84 2.32 5.83 10.82
CA ALA A 84 1.70 4.96 9.82
C ALA A 84 2.71 3.93 9.26
N PHE A 85 3.92 4.36 8.90
CA PHE A 85 4.98 3.42 8.51
C PHE A 85 5.34 2.43 9.62
N GLN A 86 5.48 2.88 10.87
CA GLN A 86 5.80 2.00 11.99
C GLN A 86 4.70 0.98 12.25
N GLU A 87 3.42 1.34 12.12
CA GLU A 87 2.29 0.42 12.24
C GLU A 87 2.34 -0.67 11.17
N LEU A 88 2.62 -0.29 9.92
CA LEU A 88 2.78 -1.24 8.82
C LEU A 88 3.96 -2.19 9.02
N GLU A 89 5.09 -1.71 9.55
CA GLU A 89 6.24 -2.54 9.88
C GLU A 89 5.93 -3.52 11.03
N ARG A 90 5.28 -3.04 12.10
CA ARG A 90 4.89 -3.87 13.25
C ARG A 90 3.94 -4.99 12.86
N ASN A 91 3.07 -4.74 11.89
CA ASN A 91 2.13 -5.73 11.37
C ASN A 91 2.71 -6.58 10.23
N ASN A 92 4.03 -6.48 9.96
CA ASN A 92 4.71 -7.19 8.88
C ASN A 92 4.09 -6.98 7.50
N LEU A 93 3.46 -5.83 7.25
CA LEU A 93 2.87 -5.49 5.96
C LEU A 93 3.90 -4.89 5.01
N ILE A 94 4.95 -4.29 5.55
CA ILE A 94 6.07 -3.75 4.79
C ILE A 94 7.40 -4.13 5.44
N VAL A 95 8.44 -4.23 4.62
CA VAL A 95 9.84 -4.30 5.06
C VAL A 95 10.58 -3.13 4.44
N ARG A 96 11.13 -2.24 5.27
CA ARG A 96 11.96 -1.12 4.80
C ARG A 96 13.44 -1.41 4.99
N ARG A 97 14.22 -1.26 3.92
CA ARG A 97 15.68 -1.40 3.92
C ARG A 97 16.30 -0.05 3.59
N LYS A 98 17.13 0.45 4.51
CA LYS A 98 17.94 1.65 4.28
C LYS A 98 19.09 1.29 3.33
N GLN A 99 19.25 2.05 2.25
CA GLN A 99 20.28 1.82 1.24
C GLN A 99 21.58 2.63 1.47
N GLY A 100 21.63 3.50 2.49
CA GLY A 100 22.79 4.35 2.80
C GLY A 100 22.43 5.83 2.92
N LEU A 101 23.45 6.69 3.01
CA LEU A 101 23.30 8.15 3.12
C LEU A 101 22.72 8.72 1.81
N GLY A 102 21.62 9.46 1.91
CA GLY A 102 21.00 10.20 0.80
C GLY A 102 20.15 9.36 -0.17
N ARG A 103 20.12 8.03 -0.04
CA ARG A 103 19.27 7.16 -0.89
C ARG A 103 17.92 6.87 -0.22
N PRO A 104 16.80 6.93 -0.97
CA PRO A 104 15.50 6.56 -0.43
C PRO A 104 15.50 5.11 0.06
N ALA A 105 14.72 4.82 1.10
CA ALA A 105 14.58 3.45 1.56
C ALA A 105 13.88 2.61 0.49
N VAL A 106 14.35 1.38 0.32
CA VAL A 106 13.63 0.36 -0.45
C VAL A 106 12.58 -0.24 0.43
N ILE A 107 11.38 -0.40 -0.13
CA ILE A 107 10.25 -1.02 0.55
C ILE A 107 9.86 -2.27 -0.24
N ALA A 108 9.69 -3.38 0.48
CA ALA A 108 9.03 -4.58 -0.02
C ALA A 108 7.66 -4.70 0.68
N LEU A 109 6.62 -5.03 -0.10
CA LEU A 109 5.27 -5.25 0.42
C LEU A 109 5.04 -6.73 0.70
N ASN A 110 4.34 -7.01 1.79
CA ASN A 110 3.82 -8.33 2.10
C ASN A 110 2.31 -8.35 1.88
N ILE A 111 1.85 -9.32 1.10
CA ILE A 111 0.43 -9.62 0.94
C ILE A 111 0.11 -10.89 1.73
N LEU A 112 -1.13 -11.00 2.22
CA LEU A 112 -1.62 -12.28 2.72
C LEU A 112 -1.67 -13.26 1.56
N SER A 113 -0.69 -14.16 1.50
CA SER A 113 -0.77 -15.33 0.64
C SER A 113 -1.77 -16.28 1.28
N VAL A 114 -2.92 -16.49 0.62
CA VAL A 114 -3.74 -17.66 0.92
C VAL A 114 -2.83 -18.85 0.66
N LYS A 115 -2.42 -19.57 1.70
CA LYS A 115 -1.74 -20.84 1.49
C LYS A 115 -2.70 -21.70 0.66
N LYS A 116 -2.35 -21.97 -0.59
CA LYS A 116 -2.98 -23.02 -1.37
C LYS A 116 -2.54 -24.34 -0.75
N GLY A 117 -3.29 -24.77 0.25
CA GLY A 117 -2.95 -25.91 1.08
C GLY A 117 -4.19 -26.40 1.83
N ASP A 118 -5.22 -26.74 1.06
CA ASP A 118 -6.24 -27.74 1.39
C ASP A 118 -6.74 -28.35 0.08
N SER A 119 -5.80 -28.90 -0.69
CA SER A 119 -6.10 -29.86 -1.74
C SER A 119 -5.07 -30.97 -1.63
N LEU A 120 -5.46 -32.01 -0.87
CA LEU A 120 -5.15 -33.44 -1.00
C LEU A 120 -5.17 -34.09 0.39
N HIS A 121 -6.29 -34.71 0.74
CA HIS A 121 -6.34 -36.16 0.95
C HIS A 121 -7.74 -36.66 0.60
N GLU A 122 -7.72 -37.60 -0.34
CA GLU A 122 -8.72 -38.60 -0.79
C GLU A 122 -10.12 -38.63 -0.14
#